data_AF-A0A959IWA9-F1
#
_entry.id   AF-A0A959IWA9-F1
#
_cell.length_a   1.000
_cell.length_b   1.000
_cell.length_c   1.000
_cell.angle_alpha   90.00
_cell.angle_beta   90.00
_cell.angle_gamma   90.00
#
_symmetry.space_group_name_H-M   'P 1'
#
loop_
_entity.id
_entity.type
_entity.pdbx_description
1 polymer ?
#
loop_
_entity_poly.entity_id
_entity_poly.type
_entity_poly.pdbx_seq_one_letter_code
_entity_poly.pdbx_strand_id
1 'polypeptide(L)' 'HRQHPAIQKLIIGSFGIFLDRHVLKYVDFLEYPIHFIGSIAHYFRNELEIACRERNLLLGKVIPRPIDELVSFHQELVV' A
#
# COMPACT_ATOMS: atom_id res chain seq x y z
N HIS A 1 -10.81 -16.20 -11.08
CA HIS A 1 -9.76 -15.75 -12.02
C HIS A 1 -8.51 -15.17 -11.34
N ARG A 2 -8.63 -14.27 -10.35
CA ARG A 2 -7.47 -13.59 -9.71
C ARG A 2 -6.39 -14.51 -9.12
N GLN A 3 -6.74 -15.73 -8.71
CA GLN A 3 -5.78 -16.72 -8.21
C GLN A 3 -4.96 -17.42 -9.30
N HIS A 4 -5.23 -17.14 -10.58
CA HIS A 4 -4.44 -17.69 -11.66
C HIS A 4 -3.00 -17.16 -11.56
N PRO A 5 -1.97 -18.03 -11.55
CA PRO A 5 -0.58 -17.61 -11.29
C PRO A 5 -0.09 -16.48 -12.21
N ALA A 6 -0.46 -16.51 -13.49
CA ALA A 6 -0.08 -15.45 -14.44
C ALA A 6 -0.68 -14.09 -14.07
N ILE A 7 -1.90 -14.05 -13.53
CA ILE A 7 -2.57 -12.80 -13.13
C ILE A 7 -1.93 -12.27 -11.86
N GLN A 8 -1.63 -13.13 -10.88
CA GLN A 8 -0.91 -12.70 -9.67
C GLN A 8 0.45 -12.11 -10.01
N LYS A 9 1.23 -12.78 -10.88
CA LYS A 9 2.53 -12.29 -11.33
C LYS A 9 2.42 -10.92 -12.00
N LEU A 10 1.39 -10.71 -12.83
CA LEU A 10 1.13 -9.43 -13.48
C LEU A 10 0.82 -8.32 -12.45
N ILE A 11 -0.06 -8.60 -11.49
CA ILE A 11 -0.48 -7.61 -10.47
C ILE A 11 0.71 -7.25 -9.57
N ILE A 12 1.41 -8.24 -9.03
CA ILE A 12 2.58 -8.03 -8.15
C ILE A 12 3.67 -7.27 -8.93
N GLY A 13 3.96 -7.67 -10.16
CA GLY A 13 4.93 -6.98 -11.02
C GLY A 13 4.54 -5.53 -11.30
N SER A 14 3.25 -5.24 -11.49
CA SER A 14 2.76 -3.87 -11.70
C SER A 14 2.94 -2.99 -10.46
N PHE A 15 2.63 -3.52 -9.27
CA PHE A 15 2.95 -2.83 -8.01
C PHE A 15 4.45 -2.64 -7.84
N GLY A 16 5.25 -3.64 -8.22
CA GLY A 16 6.69 -3.53 -8.18
C GLY A 16 7.23 -2.36 -9.00
N ILE A 17 6.80 -2.24 -10.25
CA ILE A 17 7.17 -1.11 -11.13
C ILE A 17 6.74 0.24 -10.52
N PHE A 18 5.56 0.29 -9.90
CA PHE A 18 5.09 1.50 -9.21
C PHE A 18 6.02 1.87 -8.05
N LEU A 19 6.34 0.91 -7.18
CA LEU A 19 7.23 1.13 -6.03
C LEU A 19 8.63 1.58 -6.48
N ASP A 20 9.19 0.91 -7.49
CA ASP A 20 10.50 1.24 -8.05
C ASP A 20 10.54 2.68 -8.59
N ARG A 21 9.47 3.09 -9.26
CA ARG A 21 9.39 4.40 -9.89
C ARG A 21 9.07 5.54 -8.94
N HIS A 22 8.27 5.28 -7.90
CA HIS A 22 7.69 6.34 -7.07
C HIS A 22 8.20 6.34 -5.64
N VAL A 23 8.51 5.18 -5.06
CA VAL A 23 8.87 5.07 -3.64
C VAL A 23 10.38 5.05 -3.44
N LEU A 24 11.09 4.18 -4.15
CA LEU A 24 12.53 3.94 -3.95
C LEU A 24 13.44 5.14 -4.26
N LYS A 25 12.86 6.25 -4.75
CA LYS A 25 13.58 7.51 -5.00
C LYS A 25 13.76 8.37 -3.76
N TYR A 26 12.97 8.14 -2.71
CA TYR A 26 13.09 8.90 -1.47
C TYR A 26 14.26 8.37 -0.66
N VAL A 27 15.06 9.28 -0.10
CA VAL A 27 16.10 8.92 0.87
C VAL A 27 15.41 8.33 2.11
N ASP A 28 16.05 7.34 2.74
CA ASP A 28 15.55 6.67 3.95
C ASP A 28 14.22 5.93 3.79
N PHE A 29 13.87 5.52 2.56
CA PHE A 29 12.64 4.74 2.28
C PHE A 29 12.53 3.42 3.06
N LEU A 30 13.65 2.91 3.61
CA LEU A 30 13.70 1.72 4.46
C LEU A 30 13.37 2.01 5.94
N GLU A 31 13.49 3.27 6.38
CA GLU A 31 13.29 3.65 7.78
C GLU A 31 11.82 3.94 8.09
N TYR A 32 11.06 4.41 7.08
CA TYR A 32 9.70 4.88 7.28
C TYR A 32 8.65 3.90 6.71
N PRO A 33 7.54 3.68 7.44
CA PRO A 33 6.41 2.92 6.91
C PRO A 33 5.74 3.68 5.76
N ILE A 34 5.32 2.94 4.73
CA ILE A 34 4.64 3.50 3.57
C ILE A 34 3.16 3.17 3.66
N HIS A 35 2.36 4.23 3.64
CA HIS A 35 0.91 4.14 3.70
C HIS A 35 0.29 4.22 2.31
N PHE A 36 -0.76 3.44 2.09
CA PHE A 36 -1.51 3.47 0.83
C PHE A 36 -2.96 3.86 1.06
N ILE A 37 -3.54 4.55 0.10
CA ILE A 37 -4.94 4.96 0.13
C ILE A 37 -5.71 4.45 -1.09
N GLY A 38 -7.01 4.30 -0.95
CA GLY A 38 -7.94 3.99 -2.03
C GLY A 38 -8.26 2.51 -2.20
N SER A 39 -9.27 2.25 -3.03
CA SER A 39 -9.85 0.92 -3.23
C SER A 39 -8.88 -0.08 -3.85
N ILE A 40 -8.00 0.34 -4.75
CA ILE A 40 -7.02 -0.56 -5.39
C ILE A 40 -6.06 -1.14 -4.36
N ALA A 41 -5.43 -0.29 -3.55
CA ALA A 41 -4.52 -0.75 -2.50
C ALA A 41 -5.25 -1.65 -1.48
N HIS A 42 -6.50 -1.34 -1.16
CA HIS A 42 -7.31 -2.14 -0.25
C HIS A 42 -7.67 -3.52 -0.82
N TYR A 43 -8.25 -3.59 -2.02
CA TYR A 43 -8.66 -4.85 -2.63
C TYR A 43 -7.45 -5.71 -3.04
N PHE A 44 -6.32 -5.09 -3.39
CA PHE A 44 -5.08 -5.75 -3.77
C PHE A 44 -4.00 -5.72 -2.68
N ARG A 45 -4.42 -5.67 -1.41
CA ARG A 45 -3.51 -5.59 -0.25
C ARG A 45 -2.50 -6.73 -0.22
N ASN A 46 -2.91 -7.96 -0.53
CA ASN A 46 -2.01 -9.12 -0.47
C ASN A 46 -0.88 -9.03 -1.50
N GLU A 47 -1.22 -8.70 -2.74
CA GLU A 47 -0.24 -8.55 -3.82
C GLU A 47 0.66 -7.32 -3.60
N LEU A 48 0.09 -6.24 -3.06
CA LEU A 48 0.83 -5.05 -2.66
C LEU A 48 1.83 -5.36 -1.53
N GLU A 49 1.41 -6.11 -0.51
CA GLU A 49 2.25 -6.54 0.60
C GLU A 49 3.41 -7.42 0.13
N ILE A 50 3.16 -8.33 -0.81
CA ILE A 50 4.22 -9.12 -1.45
C ILE A 50 5.21 -8.19 -2.17
N ALA A 51 4.72 -7.28 -3.01
CA ALA A 51 5.57 -6.36 -3.78
C ALA A 51 6.42 -5.43 -2.88
N CYS A 52 5.87 -4.98 -1.75
CA CYS A 52 6.59 -4.20 -0.73
C CYS A 52 7.69 -5.03 -0.06
N ARG A 53 7.36 -6.26 0.37
CA ARG A 53 8.30 -7.16 1.04
C ARG A 53 9.48 -7.54 0.14
N GLU A 54 9.24 -7.77 -1.16
CA GLU A 54 10.31 -8.02 -2.15
C GLU A 54 11.32 -6.88 -2.26
N ARG A 55 10.95 -5.67 -1.82
CA ARG A 55 11.78 -4.45 -1.84
C ARG A 55 12.23 -4.01 -0.45
N ASN A 56 12.02 -4.83 0.58
CA ASN A 56 12.27 -4.52 1.98
C ASN A 56 11.55 -3.25 2.48
N LEU A 57 10.40 -2.94 1.88
CA LEU A 57 9.58 -1.81 2.29
C LEU A 57 8.68 -2.19 3.46
N LEU A 58 8.58 -1.30 4.44
CA LEU A 58 7.67 -1.43 5.58
C LEU A 58 6.27 -0.98 5.16
N LEU A 59 5.33 -1.90 4.98
CA LEU A 59 3.94 -1.56 4.66
C LEU A 59 3.23 -1.06 5.93
N GLY A 60 2.75 0.18 5.89
CA GLY A 60 1.92 0.77 6.93
C GLY A 60 0.42 0.55 6.71
N LYS A 61 -0.37 1.51 7.16
CA LYS A 61 -1.83 1.56 6.94
C LYS A 61 -2.20 1.53 5.45
N VAL A 62 -3.25 0.76 5.14
CA VAL A 62 -3.91 0.76 3.83
C VAL A 62 -5.36 1.21 4.03
N ILE A 63 -5.66 2.45 3.66
CA ILE A 63 -6.93 3.12 4.00
C ILE A 63 -7.82 3.19 2.75
N PRO A 64 -8.95 2.47 2.68
CA PRO A 64 -9.82 2.50 1.51
C PRO A 64 -10.54 3.84 1.33
N ARG A 65 -10.96 4.46 2.43
CA ARG A 65 -11.73 5.70 2.48
C ARG A 65 -11.10 6.66 3.48
N PRO A 66 -10.26 7.61 3.03
CA PRO A 66 -9.56 8.52 3.93
C PRO A 66 -10.46 9.36 4.84
N ILE A 67 -11.70 9.63 4.38
CA ILE A 67 -12.67 10.43 5.15
C ILE A 67 -13.03 9.77 6.49
N ASP A 68 -13.06 8.44 6.56
CA ASP A 68 -13.45 7.72 7.77
C ASP A 68 -12.41 7.94 8.89
N GLU A 69 -11.12 7.91 8.55
CA GLU A 69 -10.05 8.24 9.52
C GLU A 69 -10.06 9.73 9.91
N LEU A 70 -10.38 10.63 8.98
CA LEU A 70 -10.48 12.06 9.29
C LEU A 70 -11.62 12.35 10.27
N VAL A 71 -12.76 11.69 10.10
CA VAL A 71 -13.89 11.79 11.03
C VAL A 71 -13.50 11.26 12.41
N SER A 72 -12.86 10.08 12.48
CA SER A 72 -12.37 9.52 13.76
C SER A 72 -11.45 10.48 14.51
N PHE A 73 -10.49 11.07 13.80
CA PHE A 73 -9.54 12.03 14.40
C PHE A 73 -10.24 13.23 15.03
N HIS A 74 -11.26 13.79 14.38
CA HIS A 74 -12.00 14.94 14.92
C HIS A 74 -13.01 14.56 16.00
N GLN A 75 -13.51 13.32 16.01
CA GLN A 75 -14.35 12.83 17.09
C GLN A 75 -13.54 12.63 18.39
N GLU A 76 -12.30 12.15 18.28
CA GLU A 76 -11.39 11.99 19.42
C GLU A 76 -10.94 13.32 20.04
N LEU A 77 -10.86 14.39 19.24
CA LEU A 77 -10.49 15.74 19.73
C LEU A 77 -11.60 16.46 20.53
N VAL A 78 -12.83 15.96 20.47
CA VAL A 78 -14.02 16.58 21.09
C VAL A 78 -14.40 15.89 22.40
N VAL A 79 -13.60 14.93 22.87
CA VAL A 79 -13.72 14.24 24.17
C VAL A 79 -12.58 14.65 25.08
#